data_AF-A0A2H0WFM3-F1
#
_entry.id   AF-A0A2H0WFM3-F1
#
_cell.length_a   1.000
_cell.length_b   1.000
_cell.length_c   1.000
_cell.angle_alpha   90.00
_cell.angle_beta   90.00
_cell.angle_gamma   90.00
#
_symmetry.space_group_name_H-M   'P 1'
#
loop_
_entity.id
_entity.type
_entity.pdbx_description
1 polymer ?
#
loop_
_entity_poly.entity_id
_entity_poly.type
_entity_poly.pdbx_seq_one_letter_code
_entity_poly.pdbx_strand_id
1 'polypeptide(L)'
;MNRFFIILVCSFVGASAARSEMTADSRDLLIEKLSQVQTRLSPKDPSNVPVTLRLADLLSDRARLDSMKELESGCTVCKAGAKDRKLAMKLYQEVLDRTPSSSKGKVLIQLGHLSQLNSNEEKAVTFYQQALNSSSAADIESESHLALAEIYFKRHDFLSARNHYEKVL
;
A
#
# COMPACT_ATOMS: atom_id res chain seq x y z
N MET A 1 -62.95 14.55 -17.49
CA MET A 1 -62.21 14.26 -16.25
C MET A 1 -60.76 13.97 -16.61
N ASN A 2 -59.91 15.01 -16.58
CA ASN A 2 -58.47 14.88 -16.80
C ASN A 2 -57.80 14.41 -15.52
N ARG A 3 -57.04 13.31 -15.57
CA ARG A 3 -56.10 12.94 -14.52
C ARG A 3 -54.69 13.12 -15.06
N PHE A 4 -54.05 14.21 -14.65
CA PHE A 4 -52.62 14.44 -14.79
C PHE A 4 -51.89 13.45 -13.87
N PHE A 5 -51.05 12.58 -14.45
CA PHE A 5 -50.09 11.78 -13.71
C PHE A 5 -48.76 12.54 -13.75
N ILE A 6 -48.38 13.17 -12.63
CA ILE A 6 -47.04 13.76 -12.46
C ILE A 6 -46.14 12.63 -11.98
N ILE A 7 -45.24 12.17 -12.85
CA ILE A 7 -44.14 11.27 -12.47
C ILE A 7 -43.06 12.13 -11.83
N LEU A 8 -42.94 12.03 -10.50
CA LEU A 8 -41.84 12.61 -9.73
C LEU A 8 -40.59 11.75 -9.96
N VAL A 9 -39.72 12.16 -10.89
CA VAL A 9 -38.38 11.58 -11.03
C VAL A 9 -37.53 12.09 -9.88
N CYS A 10 -37.36 11.26 -8.85
CA CYS A 10 -36.50 11.56 -7.72
C CYS A 10 -35.05 11.22 -8.09
N SER A 11 -34.30 12.23 -8.53
CA SER A 11 -32.88 12.11 -8.86
C SER A 11 -32.05 11.90 -7.59
N PHE A 12 -31.73 10.65 -7.26
CA PHE A 12 -30.74 10.30 -6.24
C PHE A 12 -29.32 10.62 -6.75
N VAL A 13 -28.83 11.85 -6.53
CA VAL A 13 -27.43 12.23 -6.89
C VAL A 13 -26.60 12.62 -5.66
N GLY A 14 -27.13 12.55 -4.43
CA GLY A 14 -26.47 13.14 -3.25
C GLY A 14 -25.60 12.26 -2.35
N ALA A 15 -25.45 10.95 -2.58
CA ALA A 15 -24.97 10.03 -1.53
C ALA A 15 -23.46 9.67 -1.55
N SER A 16 -22.70 10.00 -2.60
CA SER A 16 -21.32 9.48 -2.73
C SER A 16 -20.27 10.30 -1.98
N ALA A 17 -20.38 11.62 -1.97
CA ALA A 17 -19.38 12.51 -1.37
C ALA A 17 -19.29 12.38 0.16
N ALA A 18 -20.43 12.42 0.86
CA ALA A 18 -20.49 12.30 2.31
C ALA A 18 -19.99 10.92 2.83
N ARG A 19 -20.16 9.86 2.03
CA ARG A 19 -19.67 8.52 2.39
C ARG A 19 -18.15 8.41 2.28
N SER A 20 -17.54 9.06 1.28
CA SER A 20 -16.08 9.11 1.10
C SER A 20 -15.39 9.84 2.25
N GLU A 21 -15.92 11.01 2.64
CA GLU A 21 -15.38 11.80 3.76
C GLU A 21 -15.46 11.04 5.10
N MET A 22 -16.60 10.42 5.40
CA MET A 22 -16.76 9.60 6.62
C MET A 22 -15.75 8.44 6.72
N THR A 23 -15.36 7.84 5.57
CA THR A 23 -14.34 6.78 5.56
C THR A 23 -12.93 7.30 5.78
N ALA A 24 -12.63 8.53 5.34
CA ALA A 24 -11.35 9.18 5.60
C ALA A 24 -11.20 9.50 7.10
N ASP A 25 -12.22 10.09 7.72
CA ASP A 25 -12.22 10.42 9.15
C ASP A 25 -12.04 9.17 10.02
N SER A 26 -12.71 8.08 9.67
CA SER A 26 -12.59 6.80 10.39
C SER A 26 -11.18 6.20 10.27
N ARG A 27 -10.55 6.31 9.11
CA ARG A 27 -9.18 5.83 8.88
C ARG A 27 -8.18 6.66 9.68
N ASP A 28 -8.32 7.98 9.66
CA ASP A 28 -7.41 8.88 10.36
C ASP A 28 -7.49 8.70 11.87
N LEU A 29 -8.70 8.52 12.41
CA LEU A 29 -8.90 8.16 13.81
C LEU A 29 -8.19 6.84 14.15
N LEU A 30 -8.31 5.80 13.30
CA LEU A 30 -7.66 4.52 13.55
C LEU A 30 -6.13 4.63 13.50
N ILE A 31 -5.58 5.40 12.56
CA ILE A 31 -4.13 5.69 12.49
C ILE A 31 -3.67 6.38 13.78
N GLU A 32 -4.40 7.38 14.26
CA GLU A 32 -4.09 8.08 15.51
C GLU A 32 -4.08 7.12 16.71
N LYS A 33 -5.13 6.30 16.86
CA LYS A 33 -5.25 5.36 17.97
C LYS A 33 -4.16 4.29 17.94
N LEU A 34 -3.86 3.73 16.77
CA LEU A 34 -2.78 2.74 16.63
C LEU A 34 -1.40 3.37 16.88
N SER A 35 -1.17 4.62 16.47
CA SER A 35 0.07 5.34 16.78
C SER A 35 0.23 5.57 18.29
N GLN A 36 -0.85 5.93 18.99
CA GLN A 36 -0.84 6.06 20.46
C GLN A 36 -0.57 4.73 21.15
N VAL A 37 -1.14 3.63 20.67
CA VAL A 37 -0.87 2.29 21.22
C VAL A 37 0.58 1.89 20.95
N GLN A 38 1.06 2.03 19.71
CA GLN A 38 2.41 1.64 19.31
C GLN A 38 3.48 2.33 20.16
N THR A 39 3.32 3.63 20.45
CA THR A 39 4.27 4.40 21.27
C THR A 39 4.29 4.02 22.74
N ARG A 40 3.24 3.36 23.23
CA ARG A 40 3.14 2.87 24.62
C ARG A 40 3.59 1.42 24.78
N LEU A 41 3.63 0.66 23.69
CA LEU A 41 4.10 -0.72 23.71
C LEU A 41 5.63 -0.77 23.81
N SER A 42 6.14 -1.66 24.67
CA SER A 42 7.56 -1.99 24.67
C SER A 42 7.96 -2.65 23.34
N PRO A 43 9.17 -2.39 22.80
CA PRO A 43 9.66 -3.11 21.62
C PRO A 43 9.72 -4.64 21.80
N LYS A 44 9.75 -5.15 23.04
CA LYS A 44 9.72 -6.59 23.32
C LYS A 44 8.31 -7.16 23.50
N ASP A 45 7.28 -6.30 23.54
CA ASP A 45 5.90 -6.73 23.65
C ASP A 45 5.49 -7.50 22.37
N PRO A 46 4.94 -8.73 22.48
CA PRO A 46 4.49 -9.49 21.32
C PRO A 46 3.45 -8.76 20.45
N SER A 47 2.68 -7.86 21.04
CA SER A 47 1.65 -7.06 20.36
C SER A 47 2.25 -5.92 19.53
N ASN A 48 3.51 -5.54 19.78
CA ASN A 48 4.16 -4.43 19.07
C ASN A 48 4.27 -4.71 17.57
N VAL A 49 4.61 -5.94 17.17
CA VAL A 49 4.75 -6.31 15.75
C VAL A 49 3.42 -6.16 14.99
N PRO A 50 2.33 -6.86 15.34
CA PRO A 50 1.07 -6.77 14.59
C PRO A 50 0.46 -5.36 14.61
N VAL A 51 0.57 -4.61 15.71
CA VAL A 51 0.11 -3.22 15.78
C VAL A 51 0.90 -2.32 14.84
N THR A 52 2.22 -2.47 14.80
CA THR A 52 3.09 -1.67 13.95
C THR A 52 2.88 -1.99 12.47
N LEU A 53 2.73 -3.27 12.11
CA LEU A 53 2.40 -3.68 10.74
C LEU A 53 1.05 -3.09 10.31
N ARG A 54 0.02 -3.19 11.15
CA ARG A 54 -1.29 -2.62 10.84
C ARG A 54 -1.26 -1.10 10.66
N LEU A 55 -0.48 -0.40 11.49
CA LEU A 55 -0.27 1.04 11.35
C LEU A 55 0.44 1.37 10.03
N ALA A 56 1.47 0.62 9.66
CA ALA A 56 2.18 0.78 8.40
C ALA A 56 1.28 0.55 7.18
N ASP A 57 0.42 -0.48 7.21
CA ASP A 57 -0.56 -0.76 6.16
C ASP A 57 -1.51 0.43 5.94
N LEU A 58 -2.06 0.99 7.04
CA LEU A 58 -3.00 2.12 6.96
C LEU A 58 -2.33 3.40 6.45
N LEU A 59 -1.07 3.64 6.82
CA LEU A 59 -0.30 4.77 6.31
C LEU A 59 0.01 4.58 4.82
N SER A 60 0.37 3.36 4.39
CA SER A 60 0.58 3.05 2.98
C SER A 60 -0.69 3.27 2.15
N ASP A 61 -1.85 2.82 2.65
CA ASP A 61 -3.13 3.00 1.96
C ASP A 61 -3.57 4.48 1.92
N ARG A 62 -3.44 5.21 3.03
CA ARG A 62 -3.72 6.66 3.05
C ARG A 62 -2.83 7.39 2.05
N ALA A 63 -1.54 7.05 2.01
CA ALA A 63 -0.61 7.65 1.04
C ALA A 63 -1.02 7.38 -0.41
N ARG A 64 -1.48 6.17 -0.72
CA ARG A 64 -1.98 5.80 -2.05
C ARG A 64 -3.20 6.65 -2.43
N LEU A 65 -4.17 6.75 -1.52
CA LEU A 65 -5.38 7.53 -1.73
C LEU A 65 -5.08 9.03 -1.92
N ASP A 66 -4.19 9.58 -1.10
CA ASP A 66 -3.76 10.97 -1.21
C ASP A 66 -3.07 11.24 -2.55
N SER A 67 -2.19 10.34 -3.00
CA SER A 67 -1.56 10.43 -4.32
C SER A 67 -2.57 10.33 -5.46
N MET A 68 -3.56 9.44 -5.37
CA MET A 68 -4.62 9.34 -6.39
C MET A 68 -5.45 10.63 -6.47
N LYS A 69 -5.85 11.18 -5.33
CA LYS A 69 -6.61 12.44 -5.27
C LYS A 69 -5.84 13.62 -5.87
N GLU A 70 -4.54 13.69 -5.59
CA GLU A 70 -3.67 14.73 -6.15
C GLU A 70 -3.51 14.58 -7.67
N LEU A 71 -3.35 13.35 -8.17
CA LEU A 71 -3.29 13.04 -9.60
C LEU A 71 -4.57 13.47 -10.34
N GLU A 72 -5.74 13.15 -9.79
CA GLU A 72 -7.04 13.57 -10.33
C GLU A 72 -7.21 15.10 -10.37
N SER A 73 -6.50 15.81 -9.48
CA SER A 73 -6.51 17.28 -9.42
C SER A 73 -5.54 17.93 -10.41
N GLY A 74 -4.84 17.16 -11.24
CA GLY A 74 -3.97 17.68 -12.31
C GLY A 74 -2.58 18.15 -11.84
N CYS A 75 -1.99 17.50 -10.84
CA CYS A 75 -0.63 17.83 -10.40
C CYS A 75 0.41 17.67 -11.51
N THR A 76 1.32 18.65 -11.62
CA THR A 76 2.52 18.56 -12.49
C THR A 76 3.68 17.88 -11.77
N VAL A 77 3.79 18.08 -10.45
CA VAL A 77 4.73 17.40 -9.56
C VAL A 77 3.96 16.94 -8.33
N CYS A 78 3.57 15.69 -8.31
CA CYS A 78 2.73 15.11 -7.27
C CYS A 78 3.59 14.72 -6.05
N LYS A 79 3.21 15.18 -4.86
CA LYS A 79 3.95 14.98 -3.59
C LYS A 79 3.10 14.38 -2.49
N ALA A 80 1.79 14.29 -2.66
CA ALA A 80 0.86 13.77 -1.68
C ALA A 80 1.21 12.32 -1.30
N GLY A 81 0.98 11.98 -0.04
CA GLY A 81 1.33 10.67 0.53
C GLY A 81 2.82 10.43 0.81
N ALA A 82 3.75 11.30 0.38
CA ALA A 82 5.20 11.06 0.53
C ALA A 82 5.63 10.91 2.01
N LYS A 83 5.03 11.68 2.92
CA LYS A 83 5.29 11.58 4.37
C LYS A 83 4.87 10.21 4.91
N ASP A 84 3.68 9.77 4.56
CA ASP A 84 3.11 8.51 5.04
C ASP A 84 3.82 7.31 4.44
N ARG A 85 4.21 7.34 3.15
CA ARG A 85 5.07 6.30 2.55
C ARG A 85 6.36 6.12 3.33
N LYS A 86 7.06 7.22 3.63
CA LYS A 86 8.31 7.19 4.40
C LYS A 86 8.11 6.64 5.82
N LEU A 87 7.00 7.01 6.47
CA LEU A 87 6.69 6.51 7.80
C LEU A 87 6.34 5.01 7.78
N ALA A 88 5.51 4.57 6.83
CA ALA A 88 5.17 3.16 6.63
C ALA A 88 6.43 2.31 6.40
N MET A 89 7.34 2.74 5.52
CA MET A 89 8.62 2.07 5.29
C MET A 89 9.43 1.93 6.58
N LYS A 90 9.53 2.99 7.38
CA LYS A 90 10.26 2.96 8.66
C LYS A 90 9.65 1.93 9.61
N LEU A 91 8.33 1.93 9.75
CA LEU A 91 7.62 1.03 10.65
C LEU A 91 7.74 -0.43 10.22
N TYR A 92 7.60 -0.75 8.93
CA TYR A 92 7.86 -2.10 8.43
C TYR A 92 9.29 -2.56 8.74
N GLN A 93 10.28 -1.69 8.49
CA GLN A 93 11.69 -2.03 8.74
C GLN A 93 11.99 -2.26 10.23
N GLU A 94 11.35 -1.49 11.13
CA GLU A 94 11.52 -1.62 12.59
C GLU A 94 11.10 -2.98 13.14
N VAL A 95 10.11 -3.63 12.51
CA VAL A 95 9.56 -4.90 12.97
C VAL A 95 9.92 -6.08 12.07
N LEU A 96 10.61 -5.86 10.96
CA LEU A 96 10.89 -6.89 9.95
C LEU A 96 11.56 -8.14 10.54
N ASP A 97 12.56 -7.96 11.40
CA ASP A 97 13.31 -9.07 12.00
C ASP A 97 12.50 -9.85 13.04
N ARG A 98 11.47 -9.23 13.61
CA ARG A 98 10.54 -9.84 14.58
C ARG A 98 9.24 -10.31 13.93
N THR A 99 9.09 -10.10 12.62
CA THR A 99 7.91 -10.51 11.88
C THR A 99 7.92 -12.04 11.70
N PRO A 100 6.81 -12.74 11.97
CA PRO A 100 6.71 -14.17 11.73
C PRO A 100 7.06 -14.53 10.29
N SER A 101 7.72 -15.67 10.08
CA SER A 101 8.12 -16.15 8.74
C SER A 101 6.95 -16.17 7.76
N SER A 102 5.76 -16.56 8.22
CA SER A 102 4.51 -16.59 7.44
C SER A 102 4.07 -15.22 6.90
N SER A 103 4.50 -14.12 7.50
CA SER A 103 4.16 -12.74 7.09
C SER A 103 5.35 -11.99 6.50
N LYS A 104 6.58 -12.50 6.68
CA LYS A 104 7.82 -11.79 6.31
C LYS A 104 7.89 -11.47 4.82
N GLY A 105 7.49 -12.41 3.95
CA GLY A 105 7.43 -12.19 2.51
C GLY A 105 6.50 -11.03 2.12
N LYS A 106 5.32 -10.93 2.74
CA LYS A 106 4.37 -9.84 2.50
C LYS A 106 4.94 -8.49 2.91
N VAL A 107 5.58 -8.42 4.07
CA VAL A 107 6.23 -7.19 4.55
C VAL A 107 7.35 -6.75 3.60
N LEU A 108 8.14 -7.69 3.09
CA LEU A 108 9.21 -7.41 2.13
C LEU A 108 8.65 -6.88 0.80
N ILE A 109 7.57 -7.47 0.29
CA ILE A 109 6.87 -6.95 -0.90
C ILE A 109 6.39 -5.51 -0.68
N GLN A 110 5.76 -5.22 0.47
CA GLN A 110 5.29 -3.86 0.79
C GLN A 110 6.45 -2.86 0.86
N LEU A 111 7.59 -3.24 1.44
CA LEU A 111 8.82 -2.44 1.42
C LEU A 111 9.34 -2.22 0.00
N GLY A 112 9.23 -3.22 -0.87
CA GLY A 112 9.53 -3.13 -2.30
C GLY A 112 8.68 -2.07 -3.00
N HIS A 113 7.35 -2.17 -2.87
CA HIS A 113 6.41 -1.23 -3.49
C HIS A 113 6.65 0.20 -3.01
N LEU A 114 6.78 0.40 -1.70
CA LEU A 114 7.04 1.72 -1.13
C LEU A 114 8.39 2.29 -1.59
N SER A 115 9.38 1.44 -1.83
CA SER A 115 10.67 1.86 -2.40
C SER A 115 10.53 2.33 -3.84
N GLN A 116 9.75 1.64 -4.69
CA GLN A 116 9.45 2.11 -6.06
C GLN A 116 8.71 3.46 -6.06
N LEU A 117 7.68 3.59 -5.22
CA LEU A 117 6.90 4.82 -5.10
C LEU A 117 7.71 6.02 -4.56
N ASN A 118 8.86 5.75 -3.93
CA ASN A 118 9.82 6.75 -3.48
C ASN A 118 11.05 6.85 -4.40
N SER A 119 10.94 6.36 -5.64
CA SER A 119 11.98 6.40 -6.68
C SER A 119 13.30 5.73 -6.28
N ASN A 120 13.25 4.73 -5.39
CA ASN A 120 14.40 3.95 -4.96
C ASN A 120 14.30 2.51 -5.47
N GLU A 121 14.46 2.35 -6.78
CA GLU A 121 14.30 1.06 -7.46
C GLU A 121 15.32 0.01 -7.02
N GLU A 122 16.57 0.40 -6.72
CA GLU A 122 17.59 -0.55 -6.24
C GLU A 122 17.19 -1.20 -4.91
N LYS A 123 16.64 -0.41 -3.98
CA LYS A 123 16.07 -0.98 -2.75
C LYS A 123 14.85 -1.84 -3.02
N ALA A 124 14.01 -1.46 -3.99
CA ALA A 124 12.85 -2.27 -4.35
C ALA A 124 13.27 -3.67 -4.84
N VAL A 125 14.22 -3.74 -5.78
CA VAL A 125 14.80 -5.00 -6.27
C VAL A 125 15.33 -5.83 -5.10
N THR A 126 16.07 -5.19 -4.19
CA THR A 126 16.62 -5.86 -3.00
C THR A 126 15.53 -6.48 -2.14
N PHE A 127 14.43 -5.76 -1.88
CA PHE A 127 13.32 -6.27 -1.08
C PHE A 127 12.54 -7.40 -1.77
N TYR A 128 12.28 -7.30 -3.07
CA TYR A 128 11.64 -8.41 -3.80
C TYR A 128 12.50 -9.67 -3.84
N GLN A 129 13.81 -9.52 -4.02
CA GLN A 129 14.72 -10.66 -3.96
C GLN A 129 14.74 -11.29 -2.55
N GLN A 130 14.70 -10.47 -1.50
CA GLN A 130 14.55 -10.99 -0.13
C GLN A 130 13.20 -11.69 0.07
N ALA A 131 12.11 -11.18 -0.52
CA ALA A 131 10.79 -11.79 -0.43
C ALA A 131 10.80 -13.21 -1.00
N LEU A 132 11.36 -13.37 -2.21
CA LEU A 132 11.59 -14.68 -2.86
C LEU A 132 12.43 -15.64 -2.03
N ASN A 133 13.42 -15.12 -1.29
CA ASN A 133 14.27 -15.94 -0.41
C ASN A 133 13.58 -16.28 0.92
N SER A 134 12.53 -15.55 1.30
CA SER A 134 11.87 -15.68 2.62
C SER A 134 10.67 -16.63 2.63
N SER A 135 10.09 -16.92 1.46
CA SER A 135 8.87 -17.69 1.31
C SER A 135 8.77 -18.27 -0.10
N SER A 136 8.32 -19.52 -0.21
CA SER A 136 7.95 -20.17 -1.48
C SER A 136 6.44 -20.20 -1.70
N ALA A 137 5.70 -19.33 -1.01
CA ALA A 137 4.26 -19.19 -1.20
C ALA A 137 4.00 -18.57 -2.58
N ALA A 138 3.10 -19.17 -3.35
CA ALA A 138 2.85 -18.79 -4.74
C ALA A 138 2.46 -17.31 -4.90
N ASP A 139 1.69 -16.74 -3.96
CA ASP A 139 1.34 -15.32 -3.98
C ASP A 139 2.58 -14.42 -3.87
N ILE A 140 3.52 -14.76 -2.97
CA ILE A 140 4.78 -14.04 -2.79
C ILE A 140 5.68 -14.18 -4.02
N GLU A 141 5.79 -15.37 -4.57
CA GLU A 141 6.62 -15.65 -5.74
C GLU A 141 6.13 -14.90 -6.98
N SER A 142 4.84 -15.02 -7.31
CA SER A 142 4.24 -14.37 -8.47
C SER A 142 4.32 -12.85 -8.36
N GLU A 143 3.97 -12.26 -7.21
CA GLU A 143 3.99 -10.80 -7.02
C GLU A 143 5.42 -10.25 -7.07
N SER A 144 6.38 -10.91 -6.43
CA SER A 144 7.78 -10.48 -6.45
C SER A 144 8.40 -10.59 -7.85
N HIS A 145 8.11 -11.67 -8.58
CA HIS A 145 8.60 -11.82 -9.95
C HIS A 145 7.97 -10.83 -10.91
N LEU A 146 6.67 -10.56 -10.79
CA LEU A 146 6.01 -9.53 -11.59
C LEU A 146 6.64 -8.15 -11.34
N ALA A 147 6.81 -7.75 -10.08
CA ALA A 147 7.41 -6.45 -9.75
C ALA A 147 8.86 -6.31 -10.23
N LEU A 148 9.67 -7.38 -10.12
CA LEU A 148 11.03 -7.41 -10.68
C LEU A 148 11.00 -7.28 -12.21
N ALA A 149 10.10 -8.00 -12.88
CA ALA A 149 9.96 -7.93 -14.34
C ALA A 149 9.64 -6.51 -14.80
N GLU A 150 8.71 -5.82 -14.14
CA GLU A 150 8.35 -4.43 -14.43
C GLU A 150 9.52 -3.47 -14.24
N ILE A 151 10.30 -3.63 -13.16
CA ILE A 151 11.51 -2.82 -12.92
C ILE A 151 12.54 -3.04 -14.05
N TYR A 152 12.87 -4.29 -14.37
CA TYR A 152 13.84 -4.58 -15.42
C TYR A 152 13.36 -4.12 -16.80
N PHE A 153 12.07 -4.25 -17.08
CA PHE A 153 11.47 -3.76 -18.31
C PHE A 153 11.62 -2.24 -18.43
N LYS A 154 11.30 -1.49 -17.37
CA LYS A 154 11.48 -0.03 -17.32
C LYS A 154 12.94 0.39 -17.53
N ARG A 155 13.90 -0.44 -17.11
CA ARG A 155 15.34 -0.22 -17.30
C ARG A 155 15.84 -0.64 -18.69
N HIS A 156 14.97 -1.11 -19.57
CA HIS A 156 15.31 -1.69 -20.87
C HIS A 156 16.17 -2.97 -20.80
N ASP A 157 16.23 -3.62 -19.63
CA ASP A 157 16.80 -4.97 -19.49
C ASP A 157 15.73 -6.02 -19.81
N PHE A 158 15.45 -6.15 -21.11
CA PHE A 158 14.38 -7.03 -21.58
C PHE A 158 14.67 -8.51 -21.36
N LEU A 159 15.95 -8.91 -21.27
CA LEU A 159 16.32 -10.29 -21.00
C LEU A 159 15.96 -10.67 -19.57
N SER A 160 16.36 -9.86 -18.59
CA SER A 160 16.00 -10.08 -17.19
C SER A 160 14.49 -9.97 -16.98
N ALA A 161 13.84 -9.00 -17.62
CA ALA A 161 12.39 -8.83 -17.54
C ALA A 161 11.65 -10.09 -18.04
N ARG A 162 12.01 -10.61 -19.22
CA ARG A 162 11.40 -11.83 -19.77
C ARG A 162 11.59 -13.02 -18.82
N ASN A 163 12.80 -13.24 -18.32
CA ASN A 163 13.09 -14.34 -17.40
C ASN A 163 12.24 -14.28 -16.12
N HIS A 164 11.83 -13.08 -15.68
CA HIS A 164 10.95 -12.90 -14.54
C HIS A 164 9.47 -13.07 -14.92
N TYR A 165 9.02 -12.56 -16.06
CA TYR A 165 7.66 -12.80 -16.55
C TYR A 165 7.35 -14.29 -16.75
N GLU A 166 8.32 -15.07 -17.26
CA GLU A 166 8.19 -16.52 -17.45
C GLU A 166 7.98 -17.30 -16.14
N LYS A 167 8.29 -16.72 -14.99
CA LYS A 167 8.07 -17.35 -13.67
C LYS A 167 6.68 -17.07 -13.09
N VAL A 168 5.89 -16.22 -13.75
CA VAL A 168 4.53 -15.84 -13.34
C VAL A 168 3.47 -16.54 -14.20
N LEU A 169 3.82 -16.95 -15.42
CA LEU A 169 2.96 -17.64 -16.40
C LEU A 169 2.93 -19.16 -16.18
#